data_AF-A0A6J1M7K9-F1
#
_entry.id   AF-A0A6J1M7K9-F1
#
_cell.length_a   1.000
_cell.length_b   1.000
_cell.length_c   1.000
_cell.angle_alpha   90.00
_cell.angle_beta   90.00
_cell.angle_gamma   90.00
#
_symmetry.space_group_name_H-M   'P 1'
#
loop_
_entity.id
_entity.type
_entity.pdbx_description
1 polymer ?
#
loop_
_entity_poly.entity_id
_entity_poly.type
_entity_poly.pdbx_seq_one_letter_code
_entity_poly.pdbx_strand_id
1 'polypeptide(L)'
;MLIWTTSLLSLQILEFFYGTYMAAEVAYYTYIYAKVDKKYYPRVTSHTRAAMFAGKLISGITSQLMINLELMNYRQLNYITLATQILAMLWAFGLPKVDKSLYFHRAPLRESSTAAPQSNQLQLEPDRVSQQMSSPQVQSSPMHLLWQHFHNAYTNPRVVQWSLWYAIGLAGYLQVTYYMQVLWKFIEPEPQIAWNGAVDAVLTALAALSALAAGYLHSGRLRPRASLLVLSVLSALEGSSVLICCWTNDIYWSYVGFVIFGGLYGFTITVASAEVARNLQEESFGLVFGINTLLALVFQSLLTVIVVSETGFELNPVDQYAVYAFYFIAVAIIYFISVLVEHIWQRGLQEVHTKTENLE
;
A
#
# COMPACT_ATOMS: atom_id res chain seq x y z
N MET A 1 -4.48 9.05 -22.25
CA MET A 1 -3.70 10.31 -22.27
C MET A 1 -3.68 10.95 -23.65
N LEU A 2 -3.15 10.27 -24.68
CA LEU A 2 -2.89 10.87 -26.00
C LEU A 2 -4.01 10.67 -27.06
N ILE A 3 -5.23 10.32 -26.63
CA ILE A 3 -6.32 10.00 -27.57
C ILE A 3 -6.89 11.27 -28.21
N TRP A 4 -7.16 12.29 -27.39
CA TRP A 4 -7.97 13.44 -27.80
C TRP A 4 -7.23 14.78 -27.76
N THR A 5 -6.07 14.84 -27.12
CA THR A 5 -5.37 16.10 -26.90
C THR A 5 -3.87 15.91 -26.81
N THR A 6 -3.15 16.96 -27.19
CA THR A 6 -1.70 17.13 -27.06
C THR A 6 -1.35 18.44 -26.35
N SER A 7 -2.35 19.24 -25.97
CA SER A 7 -2.11 20.54 -25.32
C SER A 7 -1.72 20.36 -23.85
N LEU A 8 -0.77 21.16 -23.38
CA LEU A 8 -0.29 21.11 -22.00
C LEU A 8 -1.43 21.28 -20.98
N LEU A 9 -2.31 22.26 -21.21
CA LEU A 9 -3.45 22.51 -20.31
C LEU A 9 -4.38 21.30 -20.23
N SER A 10 -4.68 20.64 -21.36
CA SER A 10 -5.51 19.44 -21.33
C SER A 10 -4.83 18.27 -20.62
N LEU A 11 -3.51 18.12 -20.77
CA LEU A 11 -2.74 17.10 -20.05
C LEU A 11 -2.74 17.37 -18.53
N GLN A 12 -2.61 18.62 -18.10
CA GLN A 12 -2.72 19.02 -16.68
C GLN A 12 -4.11 18.74 -16.10
N ILE A 13 -5.18 19.08 -16.84
CA ILE A 13 -6.56 18.76 -16.43
C ILE A 13 -6.73 17.23 -16.34
N LEU A 14 -6.14 16.49 -17.28
CA LEU A 14 -6.21 15.03 -17.27
C LEU A 14 -5.51 14.42 -16.05
N GLU A 15 -4.41 14.99 -15.58
CA GLU A 15 -3.73 14.54 -14.35
C GLU A 15 -4.64 14.65 -13.12
N PHE A 16 -5.50 15.67 -13.05
CA PHE A 16 -6.50 15.76 -11.98
C PHE A 16 -7.49 14.58 -12.01
N PHE A 17 -8.00 14.22 -13.19
CA PHE A 17 -8.86 13.05 -13.34
C PHE A 17 -8.12 11.73 -13.11
N TYR A 18 -6.85 11.66 -13.50
CA TYR A 18 -5.99 10.51 -13.24
C TYR A 18 -5.78 10.30 -11.73
N GLY A 19 -5.58 11.38 -10.96
CA GLY A 19 -5.55 11.31 -9.50
C GLY A 19 -6.86 10.76 -8.90
N THR A 20 -8.00 11.20 -9.41
CA THR A 20 -9.32 10.66 -8.99
C THR A 20 -9.47 9.18 -9.33
N TYR A 21 -8.99 8.77 -10.51
CA TYR A 21 -8.94 7.37 -10.93
C TYR A 21 -8.07 6.53 -9.99
N MET A 22 -6.87 7.00 -9.65
CA MET A 22 -5.96 6.29 -8.74
C MET A 22 -6.56 6.10 -7.34
N ALA A 23 -7.42 7.03 -6.88
CA ALA A 23 -8.13 6.88 -5.61
C ALA A 23 -9.09 5.66 -5.58
N ALA A 24 -9.53 5.15 -6.73
CA ALA A 24 -10.36 3.94 -6.80
C ALA A 24 -9.62 2.68 -6.32
N GLU A 25 -8.28 2.64 -6.39
CA GLU A 25 -7.47 1.55 -5.84
C GLU A 25 -7.69 1.41 -4.32
N VAL A 26 -7.66 2.53 -3.60
CA VAL A 26 -7.92 2.58 -2.15
C VAL A 26 -9.33 2.09 -1.83
N ALA A 27 -10.31 2.48 -2.65
CA ALA A 27 -11.70 2.02 -2.51
C ALA A 27 -11.82 0.50 -2.71
N TYR A 28 -11.09 -0.07 -3.68
CA TYR A 28 -11.06 -1.52 -3.89
C TYR A 28 -10.46 -2.28 -2.72
N TYR A 29 -9.33 -1.82 -2.15
CA TYR A 29 -8.76 -2.45 -0.96
C TYR A 29 -9.72 -2.41 0.23
N THR A 30 -10.42 -1.29 0.41
CA THR A 30 -11.46 -1.16 1.43
C THR A 30 -12.58 -2.18 1.24
N TYR A 31 -13.05 -2.32 0.00
CA TYR A 31 -14.07 -3.27 -0.39
C TYR A 31 -13.67 -4.72 -0.07
N ILE A 32 -12.49 -5.16 -0.52
CA ILE A 32 -12.09 -6.56 -0.37
C ILE A 32 -11.87 -6.94 1.10
N TYR A 33 -11.29 -6.05 1.92
CA TYR A 33 -11.11 -6.31 3.35
C TYR A 33 -12.42 -6.29 4.14
N ALA A 34 -13.41 -5.52 3.70
CA ALA A 34 -14.75 -5.53 4.30
C ALA A 34 -15.54 -6.81 3.95
N LYS A 35 -15.16 -7.52 2.88
CA LYS A 35 -15.85 -8.74 2.42
C LYS A 35 -15.27 -10.05 2.94
N VAL A 36 -14.03 -10.06 3.42
CA VAL A 36 -13.37 -11.29 3.85
C VAL A 36 -12.99 -11.25 5.33
N ASP A 37 -12.92 -12.42 5.95
CA ASP A 37 -12.44 -12.52 7.33
C ASP A 37 -10.97 -12.10 7.46
N LYS A 38 -10.62 -11.50 8.61
CA LYS A 38 -9.25 -11.06 8.93
C LYS A 38 -8.17 -12.12 8.71
N LYS A 39 -8.50 -13.41 8.92
CA LYS A 39 -7.58 -14.55 8.70
C LYS A 39 -7.10 -14.66 7.26
N TYR A 40 -7.88 -14.16 6.30
CA TYR A 40 -7.56 -14.21 4.87
C TYR A 40 -6.90 -12.94 4.34
N TYR A 41 -6.74 -11.87 5.15
CA TYR A 41 -6.15 -10.61 4.70
C TYR A 41 -4.81 -10.80 3.98
N PRO A 42 -3.82 -11.52 4.53
CA PRO A 42 -2.56 -11.75 3.80
C PRO A 42 -2.75 -12.38 2.42
N ARG A 43 -3.70 -13.33 2.29
CA ARG A 43 -3.97 -14.02 1.01
C ARG A 43 -4.68 -13.11 0.02
N VAL A 44 -5.71 -12.38 0.43
CA VAL A 44 -6.42 -11.48 -0.49
C VAL A 44 -5.55 -10.31 -0.91
N THR A 45 -4.78 -9.70 0.01
CA THR A 45 -3.82 -8.65 -0.33
C THR A 45 -2.81 -9.14 -1.36
N SER A 46 -2.29 -10.34 -1.13
CA SER A 46 -1.33 -11.01 -1.99
C SER A 46 -1.89 -11.28 -3.39
N HIS A 47 -3.08 -11.86 -3.50
CA HIS A 47 -3.74 -12.08 -4.78
C HIS A 47 -4.04 -10.77 -5.52
N THR A 48 -4.53 -9.74 -4.81
CA THR A 48 -4.81 -8.43 -5.41
C THR A 48 -3.53 -7.78 -5.95
N ARG A 49 -2.46 -7.70 -5.16
CA ARG A 49 -1.18 -7.13 -5.59
C ARG A 49 -0.57 -7.93 -6.74
N ALA A 50 -0.60 -9.26 -6.67
CA ALA A 50 -0.15 -10.12 -7.76
C ALA A 50 -0.94 -9.89 -9.06
N ALA A 51 -2.27 -9.74 -8.97
CA ALA A 51 -3.11 -9.43 -10.12
C ALA A 51 -2.78 -8.06 -10.73
N MET A 52 -2.50 -7.03 -9.90
CA MET A 52 -2.05 -5.73 -10.38
C MET A 52 -0.73 -5.83 -11.15
N PHE A 53 0.27 -6.52 -10.60
CA PHE A 53 1.57 -6.71 -11.25
C PHE A 53 1.45 -7.57 -12.52
N ALA A 54 0.64 -8.63 -12.50
CA ALA A 54 0.35 -9.44 -13.68
C ALA A 54 -0.37 -8.64 -14.78
N GLY A 55 -1.30 -7.74 -14.40
CA GLY A 55 -1.93 -6.81 -15.32
C GLY A 55 -0.91 -5.87 -15.98
N LYS A 56 0.04 -5.33 -15.20
CA LYS A 56 1.14 -4.51 -15.72
C LYS A 56 2.05 -5.31 -16.67
N LEU A 57 2.36 -6.56 -16.33
CA LEU A 57 3.14 -7.48 -17.17
C LEU A 57 2.45 -7.73 -18.50
N ILE A 58 1.18 -8.15 -18.49
CA ILE A 58 0.41 -8.43 -19.71
C ILE A 58 0.30 -7.17 -20.57
N SER A 59 0.04 -6.02 -19.94
CA SER A 59 -0.03 -4.72 -20.63
C SER A 59 1.31 -4.37 -21.30
N GLY A 60 2.43 -4.53 -20.60
CA GLY A 60 3.77 -4.25 -21.10
C GLY A 60 4.19 -5.18 -22.24
N ILE A 61 3.97 -6.50 -22.11
CA ILE A 61 4.27 -7.46 -23.17
C ILE A 61 3.41 -7.18 -24.40
N THR A 62 2.11 -6.95 -24.20
CA THR A 62 1.18 -6.69 -25.30
C THR A 62 1.54 -5.38 -26.01
N SER A 63 1.81 -4.30 -25.27
CA SER A 63 2.18 -3.01 -25.87
C SER A 63 3.49 -3.09 -26.64
N GLN A 64 4.51 -3.76 -26.09
CA GLN A 64 5.80 -3.93 -26.75
C GLN A 64 5.67 -4.79 -28.02
N LEU A 65 4.89 -5.87 -27.97
CA LEU A 65 4.65 -6.71 -29.14
C LEU A 65 3.92 -5.96 -30.26
N MET A 66 2.88 -5.20 -29.90
CA MET A 66 2.09 -4.43 -30.88
C MET A 66 2.90 -3.32 -31.55
N ILE A 67 3.81 -2.67 -30.82
CA ILE A 67 4.71 -1.65 -31.38
C ILE A 67 5.80 -2.32 -32.24
N ASN A 68 6.46 -3.37 -31.74
CA ASN A 68 7.57 -4.03 -32.44
C ASN A 68 7.13 -4.72 -33.74
N LEU A 69 5.90 -5.24 -33.79
CA LEU A 69 5.32 -5.81 -35.01
C LEU A 69 4.69 -4.77 -35.93
N GLU A 70 4.83 -3.47 -35.61
CA GLU A 70 4.23 -2.35 -36.35
C GLU A 70 2.70 -2.45 -36.51
N LEU A 71 2.04 -3.20 -35.62
CA LEU A 71 0.59 -3.40 -35.65
C LEU A 71 -0.17 -2.17 -35.16
N MET A 72 0.39 -1.45 -34.18
CA MET A 72 -0.26 -0.31 -33.53
C MET A 72 0.73 0.78 -33.14
N ASN A 73 0.29 2.03 -33.20
CA ASN A 73 1.00 3.18 -32.62
C ASN A 73 0.55 3.50 -31.18
N TYR A 74 1.26 4.41 -30.51
CA TYR A 74 0.96 4.82 -29.13
C TYR A 74 -0.48 5.32 -28.92
N ARG A 75 -1.05 6.02 -29.91
CA ARG A 75 -2.45 6.49 -29.84
C ARG A 75 -3.42 5.32 -29.89
N GLN A 76 -3.18 4.34 -30.76
CA GLN A 76 -3.97 3.12 -30.86
C GLN A 76 -3.91 2.28 -29.57
N LEU A 77 -2.73 2.16 -28.95
CA LEU A 77 -2.60 1.49 -27.65
C LEU A 77 -3.43 2.16 -26.55
N ASN A 78 -3.54 3.49 -26.55
CA ASN A 78 -4.38 4.19 -25.58
C ASN A 78 -5.88 3.80 -25.73
N TYR A 79 -6.37 3.43 -26.92
CA TYR A 79 -7.74 2.92 -27.09
C TYR A 79 -7.91 1.54 -26.45
N ILE A 80 -6.90 0.66 -26.48
CA ILE A 80 -6.93 -0.63 -25.75
C ILE A 80 -7.03 -0.36 -24.24
N THR A 81 -6.24 0.57 -23.72
CA THR A 81 -6.33 0.98 -22.31
C THR A 81 -7.73 1.49 -21.99
N LEU A 82 -8.32 2.35 -22.82
CA LEU A 82 -9.69 2.84 -22.60
C LEU A 82 -10.72 1.70 -22.60
N ALA A 83 -10.65 0.79 -23.57
CA ALA A 83 -11.58 -0.33 -23.68
C ALA A 83 -11.50 -1.26 -22.46
N THR A 84 -10.28 -1.59 -22.02
CA THR A 84 -10.08 -2.43 -20.82
C THR A 84 -10.59 -1.77 -19.54
N GLN A 85 -10.46 -0.44 -19.39
CA GLN A 85 -11.05 0.29 -18.26
C GLN A 85 -12.59 0.27 -18.29
N ILE A 86 -13.21 0.41 -19.46
CA ILE A 86 -14.67 0.30 -19.61
C ILE A 86 -15.14 -1.11 -19.21
N LEU A 87 -14.45 -2.15 -19.69
CA LEU A 87 -14.76 -3.53 -19.32
C LEU A 87 -14.59 -3.79 -17.82
N ALA A 88 -13.53 -3.25 -17.21
CA ALA A 88 -13.32 -3.35 -15.75
C ALA A 88 -14.43 -2.64 -14.96
N MET A 89 -14.90 -1.48 -15.43
CA MET A 89 -16.04 -0.78 -14.84
C MET A 89 -17.33 -1.61 -14.93
N LEU A 90 -17.60 -2.22 -16.09
CA LEU A 90 -18.75 -3.10 -16.26
C LEU A 90 -18.68 -4.32 -15.33
N TRP A 91 -17.48 -4.91 -15.19
CA TRP A 91 -17.23 -6.00 -14.26
C TRP A 91 -17.48 -5.62 -12.80
N ALA A 92 -17.13 -4.39 -12.41
CA ALA A 92 -17.32 -3.91 -11.05
C ALA A 92 -18.80 -3.90 -10.60
N PHE A 93 -19.76 -3.69 -11.52
CA PHE A 93 -21.18 -3.78 -11.20
C PHE A 93 -21.65 -5.19 -10.81
N GLY A 94 -20.91 -6.23 -11.23
CA GLY A 94 -21.18 -7.61 -10.86
C GLY A 94 -20.63 -8.01 -9.49
N LEU A 95 -19.89 -7.13 -8.81
CA LEU A 95 -19.28 -7.45 -7.51
C LEU A 95 -20.35 -7.54 -6.40
N PRO A 96 -20.22 -8.50 -5.46
CA PRO A 96 -21.13 -8.61 -4.33
C PRO A 96 -21.20 -7.33 -3.50
N LYS A 97 -22.43 -6.84 -3.20
CA LYS A 97 -22.64 -5.64 -2.36
C LYS A 97 -22.13 -5.86 -0.94
N VAL A 98 -21.47 -4.87 -0.34
CA VAL A 98 -21.05 -4.90 1.08
C VAL A 98 -22.22 -4.43 1.96
N ASP A 99 -22.67 -5.27 2.88
CA ASP A 99 -23.89 -5.03 3.68
C ASP A 99 -23.72 -3.97 4.79
N LYS A 100 -22.52 -3.39 4.94
CA LYS A 100 -22.22 -2.35 5.93
C LYS A 100 -21.91 -1.03 5.24
N SER A 101 -22.82 -0.06 5.32
CA SER A 101 -22.49 1.34 4.99
C SER A 101 -21.61 1.92 6.11
N LEU A 102 -20.40 2.33 5.73
CA LEU A 102 -19.29 2.63 6.63
C LEU A 102 -19.52 3.88 7.53
N TYR A 103 -20.29 4.86 7.06
CA TYR A 103 -20.49 6.13 7.79
C TYR A 103 -21.93 6.66 7.78
N PHE A 104 -22.80 6.18 6.88
CA PHE A 104 -24.07 6.85 6.60
C PHE A 104 -25.32 5.98 6.86
N HIS A 105 -25.21 4.64 6.89
CA HIS A 105 -26.35 3.77 7.16
C HIS A 105 -25.96 2.58 8.07
N ARG A 106 -25.96 2.79 9.39
CA ARG A 106 -25.95 1.68 10.34
C ARG A 106 -27.39 1.19 10.55
N ALA A 107 -27.67 -0.06 10.23
CA ALA A 107 -28.85 -0.73 10.76
C ALA A 107 -28.66 -0.95 12.27
N PRO A 108 -29.71 -0.77 13.10
CA PRO A 108 -29.60 -1.02 14.53
C PRO A 108 -29.28 -2.50 14.76
N LEU A 109 -28.11 -2.77 15.35
CA LEU A 109 -27.76 -4.09 15.84
C LEU A 109 -28.81 -4.51 16.88
N ARG A 110 -29.71 -5.41 16.49
CA ARG A 110 -30.54 -6.16 17.45
C ARG A 110 -29.59 -6.98 18.31
N GLU A 111 -29.54 -6.66 19.60
CA GLU A 111 -28.94 -7.50 20.62
C GLU A 111 -29.44 -8.93 20.43
N SER A 112 -28.50 -9.86 20.22
CA SER A 112 -28.79 -11.28 20.13
C SER A 112 -29.17 -11.75 21.52
N SER A 113 -30.48 -11.87 21.76
CA SER A 113 -31.02 -12.57 22.93
C SER A 113 -30.51 -14.01 22.96
N THR A 114 -29.50 -14.30 23.78
CA THR A 114 -29.29 -15.66 24.29
C THR A 114 -30.37 -15.95 25.32
N ALA A 115 -31.49 -16.50 24.86
CA ALA A 115 -32.50 -17.09 25.72
C ALA A 115 -31.96 -18.42 26.26
N ALA A 116 -31.71 -18.49 27.58
CA ALA A 116 -31.68 -19.75 28.31
C ALA A 116 -33.12 -20.09 28.77
N PRO A 117 -33.57 -21.35 28.72
CA PRO A 117 -34.91 -21.70 29.16
C PRO A 117 -34.89 -21.95 30.68
N GLN A 118 -35.59 -21.12 31.45
CA GLN A 118 -35.96 -21.47 32.82
C GLN A 118 -37.45 -21.20 33.09
N SER A 119 -38.02 -22.23 33.70
CA SER A 119 -39.40 -22.55 34.07
C SER A 119 -40.15 -21.56 34.97
N ASN A 120 -41.46 -21.46 34.71
CA ASN A 120 -42.62 -21.27 35.61
C ASN A 120 -42.53 -20.36 36.84
N GLN A 121 -43.40 -19.34 36.91
CA GLN A 121 -44.54 -19.26 37.85
C GLN A 121 -45.43 -18.03 37.58
N LEU A 122 -46.74 -18.20 37.84
CA LEU A 122 -47.82 -17.24 37.65
C LEU A 122 -47.75 -16.05 38.63
N GLN A 123 -48.10 -14.84 38.19
CA GLN A 123 -48.99 -13.92 38.92
C GLN A 123 -49.44 -12.70 38.09
N LEU A 124 -50.63 -12.20 38.44
CA LEU A 124 -51.57 -11.34 37.72
C LEU A 124 -51.11 -9.88 37.46
N GLU A 125 -51.66 -9.27 36.39
CA GLU A 125 -51.73 -7.82 36.09
C GLU A 125 -52.54 -7.01 37.14
N PRO A 126 -52.62 -5.64 37.11
CA PRO A 126 -52.08 -4.65 36.14
C PRO A 126 -51.39 -3.41 36.78
N ASP A 127 -51.02 -2.46 35.93
CA ASP A 127 -50.70 -1.04 36.19
C ASP A 127 -49.31 -0.68 36.74
N ARG A 128 -48.43 -0.30 35.81
CA ARG A 128 -47.73 1.00 35.85
C ARG A 128 -47.07 1.29 34.50
N VAL A 129 -47.62 2.30 33.84
CA VAL A 129 -47.01 3.07 32.75
C VAL A 129 -45.56 3.37 33.11
N SER A 130 -44.64 2.58 32.55
CA SER A 130 -43.20 2.80 32.68
C SER A 130 -42.73 3.21 31.30
N GLN A 131 -42.59 4.53 31.15
CA GLN A 131 -41.94 5.16 30.01
C GLN A 131 -40.63 4.43 29.72
N GLN A 132 -40.58 3.68 28.62
CA GLN A 132 -39.31 3.28 28.03
C GLN A 132 -38.62 4.57 27.58
N MET A 133 -37.73 5.04 28.44
CA MET A 133 -36.76 6.06 28.13
C MET A 133 -35.82 5.45 27.09
N SER A 134 -36.23 5.52 25.82
CA SER A 134 -35.34 5.31 24.69
C SER A 134 -34.22 6.32 24.86
N SER A 135 -33.05 5.86 25.32
CA SER A 135 -31.84 6.65 25.33
C SER A 135 -31.67 7.25 23.94
N PRO A 136 -31.56 8.59 23.79
CA PRO A 136 -31.31 9.16 22.49
C PRO A 136 -29.95 8.61 22.03
N GLN A 137 -29.96 7.73 21.03
CA GLN A 137 -28.74 7.38 20.32
C GLN A 137 -28.25 8.68 19.69
N VAL A 138 -27.27 9.31 20.35
CA VAL A 138 -26.60 10.50 19.83
C VAL A 138 -26.00 10.08 18.50
N GLN A 139 -26.61 10.55 17.41
CA GLN A 139 -26.00 10.49 16.08
C GLN A 139 -24.73 11.33 16.15
N SER A 140 -23.63 10.69 16.51
CA SER A 140 -22.31 11.31 16.47
C SER A 140 -22.08 11.81 15.05
N SER A 141 -21.69 13.08 14.91
CA SER A 141 -21.37 13.69 13.61
C SER A 141 -20.45 12.76 12.80
N PRO A 142 -20.69 12.56 11.49
CA PRO A 142 -19.82 11.75 10.64
C PRO A 142 -18.33 12.14 10.74
N MET A 143 -18.03 13.44 10.95
CA MET A 143 -16.66 13.91 11.18
C MET A 143 -16.09 13.45 12.52
N HIS A 144 -16.89 13.40 13.57
CA HIS A 144 -16.47 12.90 14.88
C HIS A 144 -16.19 11.40 14.82
N LEU A 145 -17.03 10.63 14.11
CA LEU A 145 -16.78 9.21 13.86
C LEU A 145 -15.50 9.00 13.05
N LEU A 146 -15.30 9.76 11.97
CA LEU A 146 -14.08 9.69 11.16
C LEU A 146 -12.83 9.97 12.00
N TRP A 147 -12.89 11.00 12.86
CA TRP A 147 -11.82 11.33 13.78
C TRP A 147 -11.58 10.24 14.83
N GLN A 148 -12.65 9.66 15.38
CA GLN A 148 -12.54 8.55 16.34
C GLN A 148 -11.91 7.31 15.69
N HIS A 149 -12.31 6.95 14.47
CA HIS A 149 -11.71 5.86 13.71
C HIS A 149 -10.24 6.14 13.36
N PHE A 150 -9.93 7.37 12.95
CA PHE A 150 -8.54 7.80 12.74
C PHE A 150 -7.71 7.65 14.01
N HIS A 151 -8.18 8.25 15.11
CA HIS A 151 -7.48 8.22 16.40
C HIS A 151 -7.28 6.77 16.88
N ASN A 152 -8.32 5.95 16.87
CA ASN A 152 -8.25 4.55 17.29
C ASN A 152 -7.28 3.74 16.44
N ALA A 153 -7.27 3.98 15.12
CA ALA A 153 -6.36 3.30 14.21
C ALA A 153 -4.89 3.65 14.50
N TYR A 154 -4.57 4.93 14.63
CA TYR A 154 -3.18 5.40 14.84
C TYR A 154 -2.75 5.39 16.31
N THR A 155 -3.63 5.04 17.25
CA THR A 155 -3.23 4.69 18.63
C THR A 155 -2.54 3.32 18.66
N ASN A 156 -2.81 2.44 17.69
CA ASN A 156 -2.16 1.14 17.60
C ASN A 156 -0.73 1.29 17.03
N PRO A 157 0.33 1.03 17.82
CA PRO A 157 1.71 1.23 17.38
C PRO A 157 2.08 0.37 16.17
N ARG A 158 1.44 -0.80 16.01
CA ARG A 158 1.65 -1.67 14.85
C ARG A 158 1.08 -1.06 13.57
N VAL A 159 -0.09 -0.41 13.66
CA VAL A 159 -0.66 0.32 12.52
C VAL A 159 0.27 1.47 12.15
N VAL A 160 0.70 2.28 13.11
CA VAL A 160 1.63 3.40 12.87
C VAL A 160 2.90 2.93 12.17
N GLN A 161 3.54 1.88 12.71
CA GLN A 161 4.77 1.30 12.15
C GLN A 161 4.61 0.90 10.67
N TRP A 162 3.62 0.07 10.36
CA TRP A 162 3.43 -0.43 9.00
C TRP A 162 2.87 0.62 8.05
N SER A 163 2.04 1.55 8.54
CA SER A 163 1.56 2.70 7.77
C SER A 163 2.68 3.66 7.39
N LEU A 164 3.61 3.92 8.32
CA LEU A 164 4.77 4.75 8.06
C LEU A 164 5.68 4.13 6.99
N TRP A 165 6.00 2.84 7.13
CA TRP A 165 6.76 2.14 6.09
C TRP A 165 6.01 2.11 4.76
N TYR A 166 4.69 1.85 4.75
CA TYR A 166 3.88 1.88 3.53
C TYR A 166 4.03 3.21 2.79
N ALA A 167 3.87 4.33 3.50
CA ALA A 167 3.89 5.66 2.88
C ALA A 167 5.27 5.96 2.28
N ILE A 168 6.32 5.72 3.05
CA ILE A 168 7.72 5.93 2.65
C ILE A 168 8.13 4.99 1.51
N GLY A 169 7.85 3.68 1.65
CA GLY A 169 8.19 2.69 0.65
C GLY A 169 7.49 2.93 -0.69
N LEU A 170 6.19 3.27 -0.66
CA LEU A 170 5.45 3.63 -1.88
C LEU A 170 6.02 4.92 -2.52
N ALA A 171 6.38 5.93 -1.73
CA ALA A 171 6.99 7.15 -2.25
C ALA A 171 8.32 6.86 -2.97
N GLY A 172 9.22 6.10 -2.34
CA GLY A 172 10.50 5.71 -2.92
C GLY A 172 10.36 4.83 -4.16
N TYR A 173 9.42 3.89 -4.15
CA TYR A 173 9.12 3.07 -5.32
C TYR A 173 8.61 3.89 -6.51
N LEU A 174 7.72 4.86 -6.28
CA LEU A 174 7.24 5.74 -7.33
C LEU A 174 8.39 6.60 -7.90
N GLN A 175 9.28 7.13 -7.05
CA GLN A 175 10.45 7.87 -7.51
C GLN A 175 11.36 7.03 -8.41
N VAL A 176 11.77 5.86 -7.93
CA VAL A 176 12.62 4.95 -8.70
C VAL A 176 11.93 4.54 -10.01
N THR A 177 10.67 4.14 -9.98
CA THR A 177 10.01 3.67 -11.21
C THR A 177 9.75 4.76 -12.24
N TYR A 178 9.44 5.99 -11.83
CA TYR A 178 9.14 7.08 -12.78
C TYR A 178 10.37 7.64 -13.48
N TYR A 179 11.54 7.65 -12.81
CA TYR A 179 12.77 8.22 -13.38
C TYR A 179 13.74 7.17 -13.95
N MET A 180 13.41 5.87 -13.91
CA MET A 180 14.33 4.80 -14.36
C MET A 180 14.73 4.90 -15.83
N GLN A 181 13.79 5.22 -16.71
CA GLN A 181 14.09 5.38 -18.14
C GLN A 181 15.09 6.52 -18.38
N VAL A 182 15.04 7.59 -17.56
CA VAL A 182 15.98 8.71 -17.63
C VAL A 182 17.38 8.28 -17.19
N LEU A 183 17.48 7.50 -16.11
CA LEU A 183 18.76 6.94 -15.66
C LEU A 183 19.38 6.03 -16.73
N TRP A 184 18.62 5.09 -17.30
CA TRP A 184 19.13 4.20 -18.34
C TRP A 184 19.59 4.95 -19.58
N LYS A 185 18.84 5.98 -19.99
CA LYS A 185 19.26 6.85 -21.11
C LYS A 185 20.54 7.62 -20.80
N PHE A 186 20.80 7.94 -19.53
CA PHE A 186 22.05 8.57 -19.10
C PHE A 186 23.22 7.58 -19.11
N ILE A 187 23.01 6.34 -18.66
CA ILE A 187 24.04 5.28 -18.64
C ILE A 187 24.41 4.82 -20.06
N GLU A 188 23.40 4.56 -20.90
CA GLU A 188 23.59 4.16 -22.30
C GLU A 188 22.69 5.01 -23.22
N PRO A 189 23.21 6.13 -23.76
CA PRO A 189 22.43 7.01 -24.61
C PRO A 189 22.01 6.40 -25.94
N GLU A 190 22.83 5.54 -26.53
CA GLU A 190 22.59 4.93 -27.85
C GLU A 190 22.76 3.41 -27.79
N PRO A 191 21.82 2.69 -27.14
CA PRO A 191 21.91 1.23 -27.03
C PRO A 191 21.69 0.58 -28.40
N GLN A 192 22.51 -0.42 -28.73
CA GLN A 192 22.29 -1.22 -29.95
C GLN A 192 20.99 -2.04 -29.87
N ILE A 193 20.63 -2.52 -28.67
CA ILE A 193 19.38 -3.22 -28.38
C ILE A 193 18.81 -2.67 -27.06
N ALA A 194 17.61 -2.10 -27.10
CA ALA A 194 16.94 -1.59 -25.91
C ALA A 194 16.20 -2.73 -25.16
N TRP A 195 16.76 -3.17 -24.03
CA TRP A 195 16.16 -4.22 -23.19
C TRP A 195 15.18 -3.68 -22.13
N ASN A 196 15.01 -2.35 -22.03
CA ASN A 196 14.22 -1.66 -21.01
C ASN A 196 12.83 -2.28 -20.79
N GLY A 197 12.09 -2.55 -21.88
CA GLY A 197 10.76 -3.16 -21.81
C GLY A 197 10.76 -4.61 -21.30
N ALA A 198 11.78 -5.39 -21.65
CA ALA A 198 11.95 -6.75 -21.14
C ALA A 198 12.31 -6.73 -19.65
N VAL A 199 13.13 -5.77 -19.22
CA VAL A 199 13.50 -5.58 -17.81
C VAL A 199 12.26 -5.19 -16.99
N ASP A 200 11.43 -4.28 -17.49
CA ASP A 200 10.14 -3.94 -16.88
C ASP A 200 9.21 -5.17 -16.75
N ALA A 201 9.18 -6.04 -17.76
CA ALA A 201 8.42 -7.30 -17.71
C ALA A 201 8.96 -8.26 -16.64
N VAL A 202 10.28 -8.47 -16.59
CA VAL A 202 10.90 -9.35 -15.58
C VAL A 202 10.67 -8.79 -14.17
N LEU A 203 10.84 -7.48 -13.98
CA LEU A 203 10.56 -6.79 -12.72
C LEU A 203 9.12 -7.02 -12.27
N THR A 204 8.16 -6.82 -13.16
CA THR A 204 6.73 -6.96 -12.83
C THR A 204 6.34 -8.41 -12.55
N ALA A 205 6.89 -9.37 -13.28
CA ALA A 205 6.73 -10.79 -13.01
C ALA A 205 7.29 -11.17 -11.62
N LEU A 206 8.51 -10.71 -11.30
CA LEU A 206 9.13 -10.97 -10.01
C LEU A 206 8.35 -10.31 -8.87
N ALA A 207 7.89 -9.07 -9.04
CA ALA A 207 7.04 -8.38 -8.06
C ALA A 207 5.72 -9.13 -7.80
N ALA A 208 5.11 -9.71 -8.84
CA ALA A 208 3.91 -10.55 -8.71
C ALA A 208 4.19 -11.83 -7.90
N LEU A 209 5.27 -12.53 -8.21
CA LEU A 209 5.69 -13.73 -7.48
C LEU A 209 6.05 -13.41 -6.01
N SER A 210 6.75 -12.32 -5.78
CA SER A 210 7.07 -11.80 -4.45
C SER A 210 5.82 -11.44 -3.65
N ALA A 211 4.82 -10.79 -4.28
CA ALA A 211 3.54 -10.50 -3.65
C ALA A 211 2.78 -11.80 -3.30
N LEU A 212 2.81 -12.82 -4.16
CA LEU A 212 2.28 -14.15 -3.84
C LEU A 212 3.01 -14.77 -2.65
N ALA A 213 4.34 -14.82 -2.69
CA ALA A 213 5.17 -15.36 -1.62
C ALA A 213 4.89 -14.67 -0.28
N ALA A 214 4.76 -13.34 -0.27
CA ALA A 214 4.39 -12.58 0.92
C ALA A 214 3.10 -13.11 1.58
N GLY A 215 2.01 -13.31 0.82
CA GLY A 215 0.75 -13.81 1.38
C GLY A 215 0.86 -15.17 2.07
N TYR A 216 1.66 -16.09 1.49
CA TYR A 216 1.83 -17.45 2.01
C TYR A 216 2.85 -17.54 3.14
N LEU A 217 3.99 -16.86 3.03
CA LEU A 217 5.04 -16.86 4.06
C LEU A 217 4.63 -16.03 5.27
N HIS A 218 3.89 -14.95 5.05
CA HIS A 218 3.58 -13.94 6.05
C HIS A 218 2.14 -14.03 6.60
N SER A 219 1.57 -15.24 6.69
CA SER A 219 0.21 -15.50 7.21
C SER A 219 0.03 -15.26 8.73
N GLY A 220 0.50 -14.12 9.27
CA GLY A 220 0.26 -13.68 10.65
C GLY A 220 1.29 -14.09 11.69
N ARG A 221 2.48 -14.48 11.26
CA ARG A 221 3.51 -15.06 12.13
C ARG A 221 4.59 -14.06 12.57
N LEU A 222 4.60 -12.81 12.09
CA LEU A 222 5.60 -11.84 12.55
C LEU A 222 5.24 -11.32 13.94
N ARG A 223 6.14 -11.62 14.88
CA ARG A 223 6.23 -10.93 16.17
C ARG A 223 6.71 -9.48 15.93
N PRO A 224 6.36 -8.51 16.82
CA PRO A 224 6.71 -7.10 16.65
C PRO A 224 8.21 -6.82 16.39
N ARG A 225 9.11 -7.46 17.16
CA ARG A 225 10.56 -7.31 16.94
C ARG A 225 11.02 -7.85 15.58
N ALA A 226 10.46 -9.00 15.20
CA ALA A 226 10.77 -9.62 13.92
C ALA A 226 10.28 -8.74 12.77
N SER A 227 9.16 -8.03 12.90
CA SER A 227 8.70 -7.10 11.86
C SER A 227 9.59 -5.88 11.71
N LEU A 228 10.09 -5.28 12.80
CA LEU A 228 11.04 -4.17 12.72
C LEU A 228 12.36 -4.59 12.05
N LEU A 229 12.90 -5.75 12.44
CA LEU A 229 14.11 -6.31 11.81
C LEU A 229 13.89 -6.62 10.32
N VAL A 230 12.76 -7.25 9.98
CA VAL A 230 12.42 -7.56 8.58
C VAL A 230 12.30 -6.27 7.76
N LEU A 231 11.62 -5.24 8.27
CA LEU A 231 11.53 -3.94 7.59
C LEU A 231 12.89 -3.28 7.40
N SER A 232 13.75 -3.32 8.42
CA SER A 232 15.12 -2.81 8.33
C SER A 232 15.93 -3.52 7.24
N VAL A 233 15.96 -4.85 7.25
CA VAL A 233 16.70 -5.66 6.27
C VAL A 233 16.15 -5.46 4.86
N LEU A 234 14.83 -5.51 4.67
CA LEU A 234 14.23 -5.33 3.35
C LEU A 234 14.49 -3.92 2.81
N SER A 235 14.41 -2.89 3.66
CA SER A 235 14.70 -1.50 3.24
C SER A 235 16.20 -1.32 2.91
N ALA A 236 17.10 -1.99 3.63
CA ALA A 236 18.53 -1.97 3.32
C ALA A 236 18.82 -2.65 1.98
N LEU A 237 18.16 -3.76 1.70
CA LEU A 237 18.27 -4.48 0.42
C LEU A 237 17.68 -3.66 -0.73
N GLU A 238 16.54 -2.98 -0.51
CA GLU A 238 15.93 -2.07 -1.48
C GLU A 238 16.89 -0.92 -1.80
N GLY A 239 17.44 -0.24 -0.78
CA GLY A 239 18.41 0.83 -0.97
C GLY A 239 19.71 0.37 -1.64
N SER A 240 20.21 -0.82 -1.29
CA SER A 240 21.38 -1.42 -1.94
C SER A 240 21.12 -1.75 -3.41
N SER A 241 19.92 -2.24 -3.72
CA SER A 241 19.51 -2.53 -5.10
C SER A 241 19.43 -1.25 -5.94
N VAL A 242 18.95 -0.15 -5.36
CA VAL A 242 18.93 1.16 -6.00
C VAL A 242 20.35 1.73 -6.17
N LEU A 243 21.28 1.49 -5.23
CA LEU A 243 22.70 1.87 -5.41
C LEU A 243 23.32 1.16 -6.61
N ILE A 244 23.02 -0.13 -6.79
CA ILE A 244 23.49 -0.90 -7.95
C ILE A 244 22.98 -0.26 -9.25
N CYS A 245 21.76 0.31 -9.26
CA CYS A 245 21.20 0.98 -10.44
C CYS A 245 22.07 2.14 -10.95
N CYS A 246 22.68 2.93 -10.05
CA CYS A 246 23.35 4.19 -10.42
C CYS A 246 24.88 4.14 -10.30
N TRP A 247 25.45 3.20 -9.54
CA TRP A 247 26.90 3.14 -9.31
C TRP A 247 27.67 2.31 -10.36
N THR A 248 26.97 1.86 -11.40
CA THR A 248 27.51 1.08 -12.51
C THR A 248 27.59 1.92 -13.78
N ASN A 249 28.62 1.67 -14.60
CA ASN A 249 28.68 2.18 -15.97
C ASN A 249 28.09 1.19 -16.99
N ASP A 250 27.72 0.00 -16.54
CA ASP A 250 27.12 -1.06 -17.34
C ASP A 250 25.62 -1.14 -17.04
N ILE A 251 24.82 -0.93 -18.09
CA ILE A 251 23.35 -0.93 -18.02
C ILE A 251 22.78 -2.27 -17.52
N TYR A 252 23.46 -3.40 -17.75
CA TYR A 252 22.98 -4.71 -17.34
C TYR A 252 22.96 -4.85 -15.82
N TRP A 253 23.97 -4.30 -15.14
CA TRP A 253 23.95 -4.22 -13.67
C TRP A 253 22.85 -3.29 -13.18
N SER A 254 22.58 -2.21 -13.92
CA SER A 254 21.47 -1.30 -13.59
C SER A 254 20.11 -2.01 -13.69
N TYR A 255 19.92 -2.83 -14.74
CA TYR A 255 18.76 -3.69 -14.90
C TYR A 255 18.61 -4.70 -13.77
N VAL A 256 19.70 -5.37 -13.37
CA VAL A 256 19.68 -6.33 -12.26
C VAL A 256 19.25 -5.65 -10.96
N GLY A 257 19.84 -4.49 -10.64
CA GLY A 257 19.46 -3.69 -9.47
C GLY A 257 17.97 -3.33 -9.47
N PHE A 258 17.45 -2.89 -10.61
CA PHE A 258 16.05 -2.51 -10.74
C PHE A 258 15.08 -3.70 -10.55
N VAL A 259 15.39 -4.84 -11.17
CA VAL A 259 14.57 -6.07 -11.04
C VAL A 259 14.52 -6.53 -9.59
N ILE A 260 15.67 -6.59 -8.91
CA ILE A 260 15.74 -6.98 -7.49
C ILE A 260 14.95 -6.00 -6.62
N PHE A 261 15.11 -4.70 -6.85
CA PHE A 261 14.35 -3.66 -6.16
C PHE A 261 12.84 -3.86 -6.28
N GLY A 262 12.32 -4.08 -7.49
CA GLY A 262 10.89 -4.29 -7.71
C GLY A 262 10.37 -5.57 -7.05
N GLY A 263 11.18 -6.65 -7.06
CA GLY A 263 10.86 -7.88 -6.35
C GLY A 263 10.77 -7.71 -4.83
N LEU A 264 11.73 -7.01 -4.23
CA LEU A 264 11.75 -6.68 -2.81
C LEU A 264 10.55 -5.80 -2.44
N TYR A 265 10.33 -4.71 -3.17
CA TYR A 265 9.20 -3.82 -2.96
C TYR A 265 7.86 -4.56 -3.03
N GLY A 266 7.67 -5.40 -4.05
CA GLY A 266 6.44 -6.20 -4.24
C GLY A 266 6.14 -7.11 -3.04
N PHE A 267 7.17 -7.70 -2.43
CA PHE A 267 7.05 -8.45 -1.19
C PHE A 267 6.66 -7.51 -0.03
N THR A 268 7.45 -6.47 0.21
CA THR A 268 7.33 -5.62 1.40
C THR A 268 6.02 -4.83 1.43
N ILE A 269 5.56 -4.27 0.30
CA ILE A 269 4.27 -3.54 0.22
C ILE A 269 3.07 -4.44 0.47
N THR A 270 3.15 -5.70 0.05
CA THR A 270 2.12 -6.72 0.28
C THR A 270 2.03 -7.07 1.75
N VAL A 271 3.18 -7.30 2.40
CA VAL A 271 3.27 -7.53 3.84
C VAL A 271 2.73 -6.33 4.62
N ALA A 272 3.19 -5.11 4.30
CA ALA A 272 2.77 -3.89 4.99
C ALA A 272 1.27 -3.66 4.88
N SER A 273 0.69 -3.85 3.70
CA SER A 273 -0.75 -3.73 3.47
C SER A 273 -1.55 -4.75 4.28
N ALA A 274 -1.13 -6.01 4.30
CA ALA A 274 -1.80 -7.05 5.08
C ALA A 274 -1.72 -6.77 6.59
N GLU A 275 -0.58 -6.32 7.08
CA GLU A 275 -0.37 -6.01 8.50
C GLU A 275 -1.13 -4.77 8.97
N VAL A 276 -1.18 -3.71 8.16
CA VAL A 276 -2.07 -2.57 8.42
C VAL A 276 -3.52 -3.06 8.53
N ALA A 277 -4.02 -3.79 7.52
CA ALA A 277 -5.40 -4.27 7.51
C ALA A 277 -5.74 -5.16 8.72
N ARG A 278 -4.84 -6.07 9.12
CA ARG A 278 -5.09 -6.99 10.24
C ARG A 278 -5.26 -6.28 11.58
N ASN A 279 -4.59 -5.16 11.75
CA ASN A 279 -4.56 -4.39 13.01
C ASN A 279 -5.60 -3.27 13.06
N LEU A 280 -6.37 -3.09 11.99
CA LEU A 280 -7.45 -2.11 11.91
C LEU A 280 -8.81 -2.71 12.28
N GLN A 281 -9.71 -1.82 12.69
CA GLN A 281 -11.15 -2.10 12.74
C GLN A 281 -11.72 -2.09 11.32
N GLU A 282 -12.74 -2.90 11.05
CA GLU A 282 -13.35 -3.05 9.71
C GLU A 282 -13.80 -1.72 9.11
N GLU A 283 -14.15 -0.76 9.97
CA GLU A 283 -14.69 0.55 9.59
C GLU A 283 -13.61 1.59 9.23
N SER A 284 -12.32 1.26 9.37
CA SER A 284 -11.21 2.22 9.24
C SER A 284 -10.28 1.96 8.05
N PHE A 285 -10.53 0.91 7.24
CA PHE A 285 -9.62 0.54 6.15
C PHE A 285 -9.43 1.66 5.13
N GLY A 286 -10.51 2.17 4.54
CA GLY A 286 -10.41 3.19 3.49
C GLY A 286 -9.78 4.49 3.95
N LEU A 287 -10.02 4.86 5.21
CA LEU A 287 -9.39 6.03 5.82
C LEU A 287 -7.89 5.84 5.95
N VAL A 288 -7.44 4.72 6.54
CA VAL A 288 -6.01 4.50 6.80
C VAL A 288 -5.24 4.27 5.51
N PHE A 289 -5.73 3.44 4.58
CA PHE A 289 -5.08 3.25 3.28
C PHE A 289 -5.07 4.53 2.44
N GLY A 290 -6.13 5.35 2.54
CA GLY A 290 -6.21 6.65 1.88
C GLY A 290 -5.17 7.63 2.42
N ILE A 291 -5.04 7.74 3.75
CA ILE A 291 -4.03 8.60 4.39
C ILE A 291 -2.62 8.12 4.08
N ASN A 292 -2.36 6.81 4.15
CA ASN A 292 -1.05 6.25 3.82
C ASN A 292 -0.65 6.58 2.38
N THR A 293 -1.59 6.44 1.43
CA THR A 293 -1.36 6.75 0.02
C THR A 293 -1.18 8.25 -0.20
N LEU A 294 -1.97 9.09 0.48
CA LEU A 294 -1.81 10.54 0.43
C LEU A 294 -0.43 10.97 0.94
N LEU A 295 0.00 10.45 2.10
CA LEU A 295 1.33 10.72 2.65
C LEU A 295 2.44 10.25 1.71
N ALA A 296 2.28 9.08 1.07
CA ALA A 296 3.22 8.60 0.06
C ALA A 296 3.36 9.59 -1.11
N LEU A 297 2.24 10.07 -1.65
CA LEU A 297 2.23 11.01 -2.76
C LEU A 297 2.77 12.39 -2.36
N VAL A 298 2.54 12.83 -1.12
CA VAL A 298 3.17 14.05 -0.58
C VAL A 298 4.69 13.88 -0.50
N PHE A 299 5.18 12.78 0.09
CA PHE A 299 6.62 12.51 0.15
C PHE A 299 7.24 12.38 -1.23
N GLN A 300 6.57 11.69 -2.16
CA GLN A 300 7.00 11.60 -3.54
C GLN A 300 7.05 12.98 -4.20
N SER A 301 6.03 13.81 -4.04
CA SER A 301 6.01 15.18 -4.60
C SER A 301 7.13 16.04 -4.03
N LEU A 302 7.37 15.97 -2.72
CA LEU A 302 8.48 16.67 -2.06
C LEU A 302 9.83 16.20 -2.61
N LEU A 303 10.03 14.89 -2.75
CA LEU A 303 11.25 14.34 -3.35
C LEU A 303 11.42 14.83 -4.79
N THR A 304 10.37 14.85 -5.61
CA THR A 304 10.45 15.37 -7.00
C THR A 304 10.84 16.85 -7.02
N VAL A 305 10.20 17.69 -6.20
CA VAL A 305 10.50 19.13 -6.15
C VAL A 305 11.93 19.37 -5.68
N ILE A 306 12.37 18.68 -4.63
CA ILE A 306 13.70 18.88 -4.05
C ILE A 306 14.80 18.34 -4.97
N VAL A 307 14.63 17.15 -5.53
CA VAL A 307 15.71 16.39 -6.18
C VAL A 307 15.76 16.61 -7.70
N VAL A 308 14.60 16.72 -8.35
CA VAL A 308 14.47 16.67 -9.82
C VAL A 308 14.17 18.03 -10.43
N SER A 309 13.33 18.84 -9.80
CA SER A 309 12.86 20.11 -10.38
C SER A 309 13.98 21.14 -10.46
N GLU A 310 13.92 22.01 -11.48
CA GLU A 310 14.73 23.23 -11.63
C GLU A 310 14.64 24.16 -10.41
N THR A 311 13.52 24.12 -9.67
CA THR A 311 13.35 24.92 -8.44
C THR A 311 14.03 24.32 -7.21
N GLY A 312 14.45 23.06 -7.29
CA GLY A 312 15.18 22.34 -6.25
C GLY A 312 16.67 22.28 -6.56
N PHE A 313 17.25 21.09 -6.41
CA PHE A 313 18.67 20.84 -6.68
C PHE A 313 18.98 20.50 -8.15
N GLU A 314 17.96 20.14 -8.95
CA GLU A 314 18.12 19.73 -10.35
C GLU A 314 19.27 18.71 -10.53
N LEU A 315 19.29 17.68 -9.70
CA LEU A 315 20.39 16.71 -9.70
C LEU A 315 20.42 15.94 -11.03
N ASN A 316 21.61 15.53 -11.47
CA ASN A 316 21.71 14.62 -12.61
C ASN A 316 21.12 13.23 -12.26
N PRO A 317 20.76 12.37 -13.23
CA PRO A 317 20.08 11.11 -12.94
C PRO A 317 20.82 10.18 -11.98
N VAL A 318 22.15 10.14 -12.01
CA VAL A 318 22.95 9.32 -11.09
C VAL A 318 22.83 9.82 -9.65
N ASP A 319 22.93 11.13 -9.45
CA ASP A 319 22.80 11.78 -8.14
C ASP A 319 21.37 11.68 -7.60
N GLN A 320 20.35 11.81 -8.45
CA GLN A 320 18.95 11.56 -8.06
C GLN A 320 18.78 10.15 -7.49
N TYR A 321 19.36 9.16 -8.15
CA TYR A 321 19.29 7.76 -7.72
C TYR A 321 20.13 7.46 -6.49
N ALA A 322 21.27 8.13 -6.31
CA ALA A 322 22.01 8.08 -5.06
C ALA A 322 21.14 8.56 -3.89
N VAL A 323 20.40 9.67 -4.06
CA VAL A 323 19.45 10.15 -3.05
C VAL A 323 18.36 9.12 -2.76
N TYR A 324 17.77 8.49 -3.79
CA TYR A 324 16.73 7.46 -3.59
C TYR A 324 17.27 6.21 -2.90
N ALA A 325 18.50 5.81 -3.19
CA ALA A 325 19.18 4.72 -2.50
C ALA A 325 19.40 5.03 -1.02
N PHE A 326 20.00 6.18 -0.72
CA PHE A 326 20.26 6.60 0.66
C PHE A 326 18.98 6.90 1.43
N TYR A 327 17.89 7.27 0.75
CA TYR A 327 16.56 7.34 1.33
C TYR A 327 16.13 6.00 1.93
N PHE A 328 16.21 4.90 1.18
CA PHE A 328 15.88 3.56 1.70
C PHE A 328 16.87 3.06 2.76
N ILE A 329 18.16 3.38 2.64
CA ILE A 329 19.17 3.06 3.65
C ILE A 329 18.87 3.81 4.96
N ALA A 330 18.48 5.09 4.90
CA ALA A 330 18.10 5.85 6.08
C ALA A 330 16.88 5.23 6.77
N VAL A 331 15.88 4.79 6.00
CA VAL A 331 14.73 4.04 6.50
C VAL A 331 15.19 2.76 7.20
N ALA A 332 16.10 2.00 6.58
CA ALA A 332 16.66 0.79 7.18
C ALA A 332 17.33 1.05 8.54
N ILE A 333 18.11 2.14 8.64
CA ILE A 333 18.79 2.57 9.87
C ILE A 333 17.76 2.95 10.94
N ILE A 334 16.72 3.70 10.61
CA ILE A 334 15.67 4.09 11.55
C ILE A 334 14.98 2.85 12.14
N TYR A 335 14.61 1.89 11.29
CA TYR A 335 14.01 0.63 11.75
C TYR A 335 15.00 -0.22 12.56
N PHE A 336 16.29 -0.23 12.21
CA PHE A 336 17.31 -0.93 12.97
C PHE A 336 17.51 -0.34 14.37
N ILE A 337 17.61 0.98 14.48
CA ILE A 337 17.70 1.68 15.76
C ILE A 337 16.47 1.38 16.61
N SER A 338 15.28 1.35 16.00
CA SER A 338 14.03 1.00 16.69
C SER A 338 14.10 -0.41 17.31
N VAL A 339 14.72 -1.38 16.63
CA VAL A 339 14.96 -2.72 17.19
C VAL A 339 15.90 -2.68 18.39
N LEU A 340 17.00 -1.93 18.28
CA LEU A 340 18.00 -1.82 19.36
C LEU A 340 17.38 -1.19 20.61
N VAL A 341 16.62 -0.12 20.44
CA VAL A 341 15.92 0.57 21.53
C VAL A 341 14.91 -0.37 22.20
N GLU A 342 14.11 -1.10 21.42
CA GLU A 342 13.15 -2.07 21.97
C GLU A 342 13.85 -3.16 22.80
N HIS A 343 14.99 -3.66 22.29
CA HIS A 343 15.78 -4.70 22.95
C HIS A 343 16.40 -4.22 24.27
N ILE A 344 16.95 -3.00 24.30
CA ILE A 344 17.53 -2.40 25.51
C ILE A 344 16.43 -2.17 26.55
N TRP A 345 15.28 -1.63 26.14
CA TRP A 345 14.15 -1.35 27.04
C TRP A 345 13.66 -2.62 27.75
N GLN A 346 13.54 -3.72 27.03
CA GLN A 346 13.04 -4.97 27.59
C GLN A 346 14.06 -5.68 28.48
N ARG A 347 15.35 -5.57 28.17
CA ARG A 347 16.39 -6.01 29.12
C ARG A 347 16.30 -5.24 30.43
N GLY A 348 16.11 -3.92 30.37
CA GLY A 348 15.89 -3.09 31.56
C GLY A 348 14.66 -3.54 32.36
N LEU A 349 13.53 -3.84 31.70
CA LEU A 349 12.34 -4.37 32.37
C LEU A 349 12.58 -5.74 33.02
N GLN A 350 13.32 -6.63 32.36
CA GLN A 350 13.67 -7.94 32.92
C GLN A 350 14.56 -7.79 34.15
N GLU A 351 15.58 -6.94 34.11
CA GLU A 351 16.46 -6.67 35.25
C GLU A 351 15.72 -6.08 36.45
N VAL A 352 14.73 -5.21 36.23
CA VAL A 352 13.86 -4.68 37.30
C VAL A 352 13.02 -5.80 37.90
N HIS A 353 12.41 -6.65 37.07
CA HIS A 353 11.54 -7.73 37.54
C HIS A 353 12.31 -8.77 38.36
N THR A 354 13.51 -9.16 37.91
CA THR A 354 14.40 -10.08 38.64
C THR A 354 14.90 -9.47 39.95
N LYS A 355 15.07 -8.15 40.03
CA LYS A 355 15.42 -7.49 41.31
C LYS A 355 14.26 -7.50 42.31
N THR A 356 13.02 -7.31 41.85
CA THR A 356 11.84 -7.40 42.72
C THR A 356 11.57 -8.81 43.22
N GLU A 357 11.75 -9.86 42.40
CA GLU A 357 11.58 -11.26 42.85
C GLU A 357 12.64 -11.73 43.86
N ASN A 358 13.82 -11.11 43.90
CA ASN A 358 14.86 -11.44 44.88
C ASN A 358 14.74 -10.66 46.21
N LEU A 359 13.80 -9.72 46.29
CA LEU A 359 13.52 -8.91 47.49
C LEU A 359 12.27 -9.40 48.25
N GLU A 360 11.49 -10.30 47.66
CA GLU A 360 10.41 -11.08 48.30
C GLU A 360 10.93 -12.45 48.76
#